data_AF-A0A397UR66-F1
#
_entry.id   AF-A0A397UR66-F1
#
_cell.length_a   1.000
_cell.length_b   1.000
_cell.length_c   1.000
_cell.angle_alpha   90.00
_cell.angle_beta   90.00
_cell.angle_gamma   90.00
#
_symmetry.space_group_name_H-M   'P 1'
#
loop_
_entity.id
_entity.type
_entity.pdbx_description
1 polymer ?
#
loop_
_entity_poly.entity_id
_entity_poly.type
_entity_poly.pdbx_seq_one_letter_code
_entity_poly.pdbx_strand_id
1 'polypeptide(L)'
;MCFYFIIKYLFILWHKINSTSKIETKKIDALLALSNEICNEIIEIRNDITEIRNEIPKICNDITEIRNEIPEIRNDITEILNSIPEIHNDITETRNDIPEIRNDINEMRNDITEMCNGITEIRNGINKIRGTSKTENEKVEKDISDLRISIIRTREISKNENKRTEKTISDLSTENKRIEKSISNLNDDINRIHEAFQTEKEIIIRAISDFISNLSNGINEIRKTESKHTSQGLNLFSTTNNIRTRQYPDYSNKETLRKEFQSLVDQKTKYEGYSNNSLFNEIAIASEGSICSKTVYNYYHRISQNPQNKTVNAIRKWVIKEVEKNSNLNNSLVFIVLGGF
;
A
#
# COMPACT_ATOMS: atom_id res chain seq x y z
N MET A 1 10.35 200.78 41.91
CA MET A 1 9.47 199.84 41.20
C MET A 1 10.19 199.06 40.09
N CYS A 2 10.97 199.70 39.20
CA CYS A 2 11.55 199.06 38.01
C CYS A 2 12.49 197.85 38.26
N PHE A 3 13.29 197.86 39.33
CA PHE A 3 14.27 196.79 39.62
C PHE A 3 13.62 195.43 39.96
N TYR A 4 12.47 195.44 40.63
CA TYR A 4 11.71 194.23 40.96
C TYR A 4 11.13 193.57 39.70
N PHE A 5 10.67 194.37 38.72
CA PHE A 5 10.17 193.85 37.44
C PHE A 5 11.28 193.18 36.62
N ILE A 6 12.50 193.72 36.64
CA ILE A 6 13.66 193.12 35.94
C ILE A 6 14.05 191.79 36.58
N ILE A 7 14.19 191.72 37.91
CA ILE A 7 14.53 190.48 38.60
C ILE A 7 13.44 189.42 38.41
N LYS A 8 12.15 189.80 38.50
CA LYS A 8 11.03 188.89 38.24
C LYS A 8 11.01 188.40 36.78
N TYR A 9 11.32 189.26 35.82
CA TYR A 9 11.44 188.89 34.40
C TYR A 9 12.60 187.92 34.15
N LEU A 10 13.78 188.19 34.71
CA LEU A 10 14.95 187.31 34.60
C LEU A 10 14.71 185.95 35.29
N PHE A 11 14.02 185.91 36.43
CA PHE A 11 13.64 184.66 37.09
C PHE A 11 12.65 183.83 36.26
N ILE A 12 11.64 184.47 35.65
CA ILE A 12 10.71 183.79 34.72
C ILE A 12 11.45 183.29 33.48
N LEU A 13 12.37 184.09 32.92
CA LEU A 13 13.17 183.71 31.76
C LEU A 13 14.10 182.54 32.09
N TRP A 14 14.80 182.60 33.22
CA TRP A 14 15.66 181.52 33.72
C TRP A 14 14.87 180.24 33.98
N HIS A 15 13.72 180.33 34.64
CA HIS A 15 12.85 179.17 34.87
C HIS A 15 12.30 178.62 33.55
N LYS A 16 11.97 179.47 32.57
CA LYS A 16 11.52 179.04 31.23
C LYS A 16 12.65 178.31 30.49
N ILE A 17 13.86 178.86 30.47
CA ILE A 17 15.06 178.25 29.87
C ILE A 17 15.40 176.91 30.55
N ASN A 18 15.37 176.87 31.88
CA ASN A 18 15.66 175.66 32.65
C ASN A 18 14.56 174.59 32.43
N SER A 19 13.29 175.00 32.35
CA SER A 19 12.18 174.10 32.00
C SER A 19 12.30 173.56 30.58
N THR A 20 12.65 174.39 29.59
CA THR A 20 12.85 173.93 28.20
C THR A 20 14.05 173.01 28.08
N SER A 21 15.18 173.33 28.72
CA SER A 21 16.36 172.47 28.77
C SER A 21 16.04 171.11 29.40
N LYS A 22 15.28 171.09 30.52
CA LYS A 22 14.85 169.85 31.18
C LYS A 22 13.89 169.01 30.32
N ILE A 23 13.10 169.63 29.45
CA ILE A 23 12.25 168.92 28.48
C ILE A 23 13.11 168.31 27.37
N GLU A 24 14.11 169.05 26.87
CA GLU A 24 15.04 168.56 25.85
C GLU A 24 15.89 167.39 26.36
N THR A 25 16.42 167.46 27.59
CA THR A 25 17.16 166.34 28.20
C THR A 25 16.29 165.09 28.35
N LYS A 26 15.03 165.24 28.82
CA LYS A 26 14.09 164.13 28.93
C LYS A 26 13.76 163.48 27.58
N LYS A 27 13.68 164.28 26.51
CA LYS A 27 13.49 163.76 25.14
C LYS A 27 14.70 162.97 24.67
N ILE A 28 15.91 163.47 24.95
CA ILE A 28 17.17 162.78 24.63
C ILE A 28 17.26 161.45 25.40
N ASP A 29 16.96 161.43 26.70
CA ASP A 29 16.95 160.21 27.51
C ASP A 29 15.93 159.17 27.00
N ALA A 30 14.73 159.62 26.60
CA ALA A 30 13.71 158.75 26.01
C ALA A 30 14.14 158.19 24.65
N LEU A 31 14.80 159.00 23.81
CA LEU A 31 15.36 158.55 22.53
C LEU A 31 16.51 157.55 22.73
N LEU A 32 17.36 157.74 23.74
CA LEU A 32 18.41 156.79 24.09
C LEU A 32 17.84 155.47 24.62
N ALA A 33 16.79 155.52 25.44
CA ALA A 33 16.09 154.33 25.91
C ALA A 33 15.48 153.54 24.74
N LEU A 34 14.76 154.22 23.84
CA LEU A 34 14.20 153.60 22.64
C LEU A 34 15.31 153.03 21.72
N SER A 35 16.42 153.75 21.57
CA SER A 35 17.57 153.26 20.80
C SER A 35 18.17 151.99 21.42
N ASN A 36 18.24 151.89 22.75
CA ASN A 36 18.75 150.70 23.42
C ASN A 36 17.79 149.51 23.29
N GLU A 37 16.48 149.75 23.35
CA GLU A 37 15.45 148.73 23.11
C GLU A 37 15.55 148.17 21.68
N ILE A 38 15.63 149.05 20.68
CA ILE A 38 15.86 148.65 19.28
C ILE A 38 17.17 147.87 19.14
N CYS A 39 18.25 148.30 19.79
CA CYS A 39 19.52 147.57 19.76
C CYS A 39 19.39 146.15 20.36
N ASN A 40 18.64 145.99 21.46
CA ASN A 40 18.40 144.68 22.07
C ASN A 40 17.55 143.78 21.17
N GLU A 41 16.48 144.30 20.56
CA GLU A 41 15.67 143.56 19.59
C GLU A 41 16.50 143.10 18.38
N ILE A 42 17.38 143.97 17.87
CA ILE A 42 18.30 143.62 16.77
C ILE A 42 19.25 142.47 17.19
N ILE A 43 19.70 142.45 18.45
CA ILE A 43 20.55 141.38 18.98
C ILE A 43 19.76 140.07 19.08
N GLU A 44 18.53 140.10 19.60
CA GLU A 44 17.66 138.91 19.68
C GLU A 44 17.38 138.34 18.29
N ILE A 45 16.95 139.18 17.34
CA ILE A 45 16.72 138.77 15.94
C ILE A 45 17.99 138.17 15.33
N ARG A 46 19.18 138.72 15.62
CA ARG A 46 20.45 138.16 15.13
C ARG A 46 20.73 136.78 15.72
N ASN A 47 20.41 136.57 17.00
CA ASN A 47 20.57 135.27 17.65
C ASN A 47 19.62 134.24 17.03
N ASP A 48 18.34 134.58 16.85
CA ASP A 48 17.34 133.72 16.19
C ASP A 48 17.76 133.35 14.77
N ILE A 49 18.24 134.33 13.99
CA ILE A 49 18.79 134.08 12.65
C ILE A 49 19.98 133.13 12.70
N THR A 50 20.83 133.24 13.73
CA THR A 50 22.00 132.37 13.90
C THR A 50 21.58 130.94 14.28
N GLU A 51 20.57 130.78 15.13
CA GLU A 51 20.00 129.48 15.48
C GLU A 51 19.37 128.81 14.27
N ILE A 52 18.49 129.52 13.54
CA ILE A 52 17.89 129.04 12.28
C ILE A 52 18.98 128.64 11.28
N ARG A 53 20.05 129.44 11.15
CA ARG A 53 21.18 129.15 10.26
C ARG A 53 21.91 127.86 10.66
N ASN A 54 21.95 127.52 11.94
CA ASN A 54 22.58 126.30 12.44
C ASN A 54 21.65 125.07 12.36
N GLU A 55 20.33 125.26 12.42
CA GLU A 55 19.36 124.17 12.27
C GLU A 55 19.15 123.72 10.82
N ILE A 56 19.16 124.65 9.87
CA ILE A 56 18.99 124.34 8.43
C ILE A 56 19.94 123.22 7.97
N PRO A 57 21.26 123.26 8.24
CA PRO A 57 22.17 122.18 7.89
C PRO A 57 21.83 120.82 8.52
N LYS A 58 21.32 120.78 9.76
CA LYS A 58 20.90 119.53 10.42
C LYS A 58 19.71 118.92 9.70
N ILE A 59 18.68 119.73 9.44
CA ILE A 59 17.50 119.30 8.67
C ILE A 59 17.91 118.81 7.28
N CYS A 60 18.84 119.50 6.60
CA CYS A 60 19.35 119.05 5.31
C CYS A 60 20.08 117.70 5.38
N ASN A 61 20.83 117.44 6.46
CA ASN A 61 21.48 116.16 6.69
C ASN A 61 20.46 115.04 6.95
N ASP A 62 19.48 115.27 7.82
CA ASP A 62 18.41 114.30 8.11
C ASP A 62 17.61 113.96 6.83
N ILE A 63 17.30 114.97 6.01
CA ILE A 63 16.66 114.75 4.70
C ILE A 63 17.56 113.90 3.78
N THR A 64 18.87 114.10 3.83
CA THR A 64 19.83 113.35 3.00
C THR A 64 19.94 111.90 3.47
N GLU A 65 19.96 111.65 4.78
CA GLU A 65 19.96 110.31 5.37
C GLU A 65 18.69 109.55 4.99
N ILE A 66 17.51 110.15 5.21
CA ILE A 66 16.21 109.58 4.78
C ILE A 66 16.22 109.29 3.27
N ARG A 67 16.77 110.20 2.45
CA ARG A 67 16.86 110.01 1.01
C ARG A 67 17.75 108.83 0.62
N ASN A 68 18.78 108.51 1.41
CA ASN A 68 19.68 107.38 1.19
C ASN A 68 19.09 106.06 1.69
N GLU A 69 18.28 106.05 2.75
CA GLU A 69 17.59 104.85 3.26
C GLU A 69 16.44 104.38 2.37
N ILE A 70 15.72 105.31 1.72
CA ILE A 70 14.57 104.97 0.85
C ILE A 70 14.94 103.94 -0.25
N PRO A 71 16.07 104.08 -0.98
CA PRO A 71 16.55 103.07 -1.91
C PRO A 71 16.79 101.69 -1.29
N GLU A 72 17.36 101.61 -0.08
CA GLU A 72 17.62 100.34 0.61
C GLU A 72 16.31 99.63 0.96
N ILE A 73 15.38 100.35 1.59
CA ILE A 73 14.03 99.82 1.89
C ILE A 73 13.32 99.36 0.62
N ARG A 74 13.47 100.08 -0.49
CA ARG A 74 12.89 99.68 -1.78
C ARG A 74 13.51 98.40 -2.33
N ASN A 75 14.81 98.20 -2.16
CA ASN A 75 15.49 96.97 -2.56
C ASN A 75 15.02 95.79 -1.71
N ASP A 76 14.95 95.95 -0.39
CA ASP A 76 14.46 94.91 0.53
C ASP A 76 13.02 94.49 0.19
N ILE A 77 12.14 95.47 -0.06
CA ILE A 77 10.77 95.20 -0.52
C ILE A 77 10.79 94.43 -1.84
N THR A 78 11.69 94.77 -2.77
CA THR A 78 11.78 94.08 -4.07
C THR A 78 12.26 92.64 -3.91
N GLU A 79 13.24 92.39 -3.04
CA GLU A 79 13.73 91.04 -2.74
C GLU A 79 12.65 90.16 -2.10
N ILE A 80 11.90 90.72 -1.14
CA ILE A 80 10.74 90.05 -0.54
C ILE A 80 9.70 89.72 -1.62
N LEU A 81 9.35 90.69 -2.47
CA LEU A 81 8.38 90.48 -3.54
C LEU A 81 8.83 89.43 -4.56
N ASN A 82 10.13 89.34 -4.84
CA ASN A 82 10.69 88.33 -5.73
C ASN A 82 10.72 86.92 -5.10
N SER A 83 10.80 86.81 -3.77
CA SER A 83 10.80 85.52 -3.06
C SER A 83 9.40 84.91 -2.92
N ILE A 84 8.35 85.74 -2.93
CA ILE A 84 6.95 85.29 -2.78
C ILE A 84 6.53 84.26 -3.86
N PRO A 85 6.81 84.47 -5.16
CA PRO A 85 6.51 83.48 -6.21
C PRO A 85 7.19 82.13 -5.99
N GLU A 86 8.44 82.10 -5.52
CA GLU A 86 9.17 80.85 -5.24
C GLU A 86 8.48 80.08 -4.11
N ILE A 87 8.20 80.75 -2.98
CA ILE A 87 7.46 80.15 -1.86
C ILE A 87 6.08 79.64 -2.31
N HIS A 88 5.38 80.39 -3.16
CA HIS A 88 4.09 79.96 -3.67
C HIS A 88 4.20 78.70 -4.54
N ASN A 89 5.24 78.58 -5.36
CA ASN A 89 5.50 77.40 -6.17
C ASN A 89 5.80 76.18 -5.30
N ASP A 90 6.67 76.32 -4.30
CA ASP A 90 7.01 75.23 -3.36
C ASP A 90 5.77 74.72 -2.60
N ILE A 91 4.91 75.64 -2.16
CA ILE A 91 3.63 75.30 -1.52
C ILE A 91 2.72 74.55 -2.51
N THR A 92 2.70 74.95 -3.77
CA THR A 92 1.87 74.33 -4.81
C THR A 92 2.37 72.93 -5.16
N GLU A 93 3.68 72.74 -5.29
CA GLU A 93 4.31 71.44 -5.53
C GLU A 93 4.02 70.49 -4.35
N THR A 94 4.31 70.92 -3.12
CA THR A 94 3.98 70.14 -1.91
C THR A 94 2.50 69.77 -1.85
N ARG A 95 1.61 70.69 -2.26
CA ARG A 95 0.17 70.43 -2.30
C ARG A 95 -0.21 69.38 -3.35
N ASN A 96 0.51 69.30 -4.46
CA ASN A 96 0.28 68.32 -5.51
C ASN A 96 0.83 66.93 -5.15
N ASP A 97 1.91 66.85 -4.37
CA ASP A 97 2.48 65.59 -3.90
C ASP A 97 1.59 64.89 -2.86
N ILE A 98 0.86 65.64 -2.03
CA ILE A 98 -0.01 65.10 -0.98
C ILE A 98 -1.06 64.10 -1.53
N PRO A 99 -1.80 64.41 -2.61
CA PRO A 99 -2.67 63.45 -3.29
C PRO A 99 -1.98 62.17 -3.77
N GLU A 100 -0.77 62.27 -4.32
CA GLU A 100 -0.01 61.11 -4.82
C GLU A 100 0.38 60.19 -3.66
N ILE A 101 0.99 60.74 -2.61
CA ILE A 101 1.33 60.01 -1.38
C ILE A 101 0.08 59.34 -0.78
N ARG A 102 -1.06 60.02 -0.81
CA ARG A 102 -2.33 59.45 -0.31
C ARG A 102 -2.80 58.27 -1.15
N ASN A 103 -2.61 58.30 -2.47
CA ASN A 103 -2.94 57.18 -3.34
C ASN A 103 -2.02 56.00 -3.08
N ASP A 104 -0.72 56.23 -2.99
CA ASP A 104 0.28 55.18 -2.67
C ASP A 104 -0.05 54.48 -1.34
N ILE A 105 -0.42 55.26 -0.31
CA ILE A 105 -0.85 54.70 0.99
C ILE A 105 -2.11 53.83 0.84
N ASN A 106 -3.05 54.19 -0.03
CA ASN A 106 -4.25 53.40 -0.26
C ASN A 106 -3.95 52.11 -1.03
N GLU A 107 -3.06 52.17 -2.03
CA GLU A 107 -2.61 50.98 -2.77
C GLU A 107 -1.90 50.01 -1.82
N MET A 108 -0.95 50.49 -1.01
CA MET A 108 -0.28 49.67 0.00
C MET A 108 -1.28 49.02 0.98
N ARG A 109 -2.35 49.72 1.38
CA ARG A 109 -3.40 49.16 2.24
C ARG A 109 -4.18 48.04 1.55
N ASN A 110 -4.47 48.18 0.26
CA ASN A 110 -5.13 47.14 -0.51
C ASN A 110 -4.22 45.90 -0.63
N ASP A 111 -2.95 46.09 -0.98
CA ASP A 111 -1.97 45.00 -1.07
C ASP A 111 -1.84 44.23 0.24
N ILE A 112 -1.73 44.94 1.38
CA ILE A 112 -1.71 44.33 2.71
C ILE A 112 -2.98 43.51 2.98
N THR A 113 -4.14 44.01 2.54
CA THR A 113 -5.42 43.31 2.71
C THR A 113 -5.46 42.03 1.88
N GLU A 114 -5.02 42.08 0.63
CA GLU A 114 -4.92 40.91 -0.25
C GLU A 114 -3.96 39.85 0.32
N MET A 115 -2.79 40.28 0.80
CA MET A 115 -1.84 39.39 1.48
C MET A 115 -2.47 38.71 2.70
N CYS A 116 -3.20 39.45 3.54
CA CYS A 116 -3.88 38.88 4.70
C CYS A 116 -4.95 37.84 4.32
N ASN A 117 -5.69 38.08 3.23
CA ASN A 117 -6.64 37.12 2.70
C ASN A 117 -5.93 35.85 2.19
N GLY A 118 -4.84 36.01 1.43
CA GLY A 118 -4.02 34.89 0.95
C GLY A 118 -3.46 34.03 2.09
N ILE A 119 -2.96 34.66 3.17
CA ILE A 119 -2.50 33.95 4.37
C ILE A 119 -3.64 33.15 5.02
N THR A 120 -4.85 33.71 5.05
CA THR A 120 -6.03 33.05 5.60
C THR A 120 -6.44 31.83 4.78
N GLU A 121 -6.42 31.94 3.45
CA GLU A 121 -6.70 30.83 2.53
C GLU A 121 -5.68 29.70 2.69
N ILE A 122 -4.38 30.02 2.74
CA ILE A 122 -3.31 29.05 2.98
C ILE A 122 -3.53 28.33 4.31
N ARG A 123 -3.85 29.07 5.38
CA ARG A 123 -4.14 28.49 6.71
C ARG A 123 -5.33 27.53 6.66
N ASN A 124 -6.39 27.87 5.95
CA ASN A 124 -7.55 27.01 5.77
C ASN A 124 -7.19 25.75 4.97
N GLY A 125 -6.39 25.88 3.91
CA GLY A 125 -5.86 24.77 3.13
C GLY A 125 -5.05 23.79 3.99
N ILE A 126 -4.13 24.30 4.82
CA ILE A 126 -3.34 23.50 5.76
C ILE A 126 -4.24 22.75 6.75
N ASN A 127 -5.24 23.41 7.32
CA ASN A 127 -6.16 22.78 8.25
C ASN A 127 -6.97 21.66 7.60
N LYS A 128 -7.41 21.84 6.35
CA LYS A 128 -8.12 20.81 5.58
C LYS A 128 -7.24 19.60 5.34
N ILE A 129 -6.00 19.79 4.87
CA ILE A 129 -5.03 18.72 4.64
C ILE A 129 -4.74 17.97 5.95
N ARG A 130 -4.52 18.71 7.04
CA ARG A 130 -4.29 18.10 8.37
C ARG A 130 -5.47 17.25 8.81
N GLY A 131 -6.70 17.72 8.57
CA GLY A 131 -7.92 16.98 8.86
C GLY A 131 -8.02 15.69 8.05
N THR A 132 -7.82 15.76 6.73
CA THR A 132 -7.89 14.58 5.85
C THR A 132 -6.82 13.56 6.19
N SER A 133 -5.56 13.97 6.35
CA SER A 133 -4.47 13.07 6.73
C SER A 133 -4.69 12.40 8.08
N LYS A 134 -5.28 13.10 9.06
CA LYS A 134 -5.64 12.49 10.35
C LYS A 134 -6.67 11.37 10.15
N THR A 135 -7.74 11.62 9.39
CA THR A 135 -8.77 10.60 9.14
C THR A 135 -8.26 9.41 8.33
N GLU A 136 -7.35 9.65 7.38
CA GLU A 136 -6.70 8.58 6.60
C GLU A 136 -5.79 7.72 7.48
N ASN A 137 -4.99 8.34 8.35
CA ASN A 137 -4.17 7.61 9.31
C ASN A 137 -5.00 6.75 10.26
N GLU A 138 -6.11 7.27 10.80
CA GLU A 138 -7.01 6.49 11.65
C GLU A 138 -7.59 5.25 10.93
N LYS A 139 -7.92 5.38 9.63
CA LYS A 139 -8.35 4.24 8.80
C LYS A 139 -7.23 3.23 8.61
N VAL A 140 -6.03 3.69 8.25
CA VAL A 140 -4.85 2.82 8.06
C VAL A 140 -4.49 2.08 9.35
N GLU A 141 -4.54 2.75 10.50
CA GLU A 141 -4.29 2.11 11.80
C GLU A 141 -5.31 1.00 12.10
N LYS A 142 -6.59 1.24 11.78
CA LYS A 142 -7.65 0.23 11.90
C LYS A 142 -7.37 -0.96 10.97
N ASP A 143 -7.07 -0.71 9.70
CA ASP A 143 -6.80 -1.76 8.71
C ASP A 143 -5.57 -2.59 9.11
N ILE A 144 -4.51 -1.94 9.62
CA ILE A 144 -3.32 -2.62 10.17
C ILE A 144 -3.70 -3.49 11.36
N SER A 145 -4.56 -3.01 12.27
CA SER A 145 -5.02 -3.79 13.41
C SER A 145 -5.81 -5.02 12.97
N ASP A 146 -6.74 -4.87 12.02
CA ASP A 146 -7.56 -5.96 11.48
C ASP A 146 -6.69 -7.01 10.77
N LEU A 147 -5.69 -6.57 9.99
CA LEU A 147 -4.69 -7.44 9.37
C LEU A 147 -3.82 -8.18 10.39
N ARG A 148 -3.41 -7.53 11.48
CA ARG A 148 -2.65 -8.19 12.56
C ARG A 148 -3.47 -9.32 13.18
N ILE A 149 -4.76 -9.08 13.44
CA ILE A 149 -5.66 -10.09 14.00
C ILE A 149 -5.84 -11.27 13.02
N SER A 150 -6.03 -11.00 11.72
CA SER A 150 -6.19 -12.07 10.73
C SER A 150 -4.93 -12.93 10.60
N ILE A 151 -3.74 -12.30 10.57
CA ILE A 151 -2.45 -12.99 10.55
C ILE A 151 -2.29 -13.91 11.76
N ILE A 152 -2.61 -13.43 12.96
CA ILE A 152 -2.53 -14.23 14.20
C ILE A 152 -3.45 -15.45 14.09
N ARG A 153 -4.71 -15.28 13.65
CA ARG A 153 -5.65 -16.39 13.46
C ARG A 153 -5.12 -17.42 12.46
N THR A 154 -4.64 -16.99 11.30
CA THR A 154 -4.12 -17.91 10.28
C THR A 154 -2.89 -18.68 10.77
N ARG A 155 -1.98 -18.01 11.50
CA ARG A 155 -0.82 -18.68 12.12
C ARG A 155 -1.25 -19.75 13.11
N GLU A 156 -2.25 -19.48 13.94
CA GLU A 156 -2.75 -20.43 14.94
C GLU A 156 -3.44 -21.63 14.27
N ILE A 157 -4.23 -21.40 13.20
CA ILE A 157 -4.85 -22.48 12.41
C ILE A 157 -3.76 -23.38 11.81
N SER A 158 -2.78 -22.81 11.12
CA SER A 158 -1.69 -23.56 10.50
C SER A 158 -0.88 -24.36 11.52
N LYS A 159 -0.60 -23.78 12.69
CA LYS A 159 0.07 -24.48 13.79
C LYS A 159 -0.71 -25.69 14.29
N ASN A 160 -2.03 -25.55 14.44
CA ASN A 160 -2.90 -26.64 14.88
C ASN A 160 -3.03 -27.74 13.82
N GLU A 161 -3.10 -27.37 12.54
CA GLU A 161 -3.09 -28.32 11.42
C GLU A 161 -1.76 -29.09 11.33
N ASN A 162 -0.63 -28.41 11.50
CA ASN A 162 0.69 -29.05 11.56
C ASN A 162 0.76 -30.05 12.71
N LYS A 163 0.32 -29.68 13.92
CA LYS A 163 0.28 -30.61 15.06
C LYS A 163 -0.60 -31.83 14.80
N ARG A 164 -1.74 -31.65 14.10
CA ARG A 164 -2.63 -32.75 13.73
C ARG A 164 -1.99 -33.69 12.70
N THR A 165 -1.36 -33.13 11.68
CA THR A 165 -0.67 -33.91 10.64
C THR A 165 0.53 -34.67 11.19
N GLU A 166 1.35 -34.04 12.04
CA GLU A 166 2.45 -34.70 12.76
C GLU A 166 1.95 -35.91 13.57
N LYS A 167 0.83 -35.75 14.30
CA LYS A 167 0.22 -36.87 15.03
C LYS A 167 -0.21 -38.00 14.10
N THR A 168 -0.91 -37.69 13.01
CA THR A 168 -1.33 -38.71 12.03
C THR A 168 -0.14 -39.44 11.39
N ILE A 169 0.94 -38.73 11.07
CA ILE A 169 2.18 -39.32 10.54
C ILE A 169 2.79 -40.28 11.58
N SER A 170 2.85 -39.87 12.85
CA SER A 170 3.33 -40.73 13.94
C SER A 170 2.49 -42.00 14.07
N ASP A 171 1.16 -41.87 14.08
CA ASP A 171 0.24 -43.01 14.19
C ASP A 171 0.43 -43.98 13.01
N LEU A 172 0.50 -43.48 11.77
CA LEU A 172 0.76 -44.29 10.58
C LEU A 172 2.14 -44.96 10.60
N SER A 173 3.17 -44.27 11.10
CA SER A 173 4.50 -44.86 11.25
C SER A 173 4.49 -46.05 12.22
N THR A 174 3.74 -45.96 13.32
CA THR A 174 3.59 -47.09 14.25
C THR A 174 2.85 -48.27 13.64
N GLU A 175 1.83 -48.00 12.82
CA GLU A 175 1.07 -49.06 12.15
C GLU A 175 1.90 -49.74 11.05
N ASN A 176 2.67 -48.99 10.25
CA ASN A 176 3.60 -49.56 9.27
C ASN A 176 4.60 -50.52 9.93
N LYS A 177 5.17 -50.15 11.09
CA LYS A 177 6.08 -51.04 11.85
C LYS A 177 5.39 -52.34 12.29
N ARG A 178 4.10 -52.29 12.65
CA ARG A 178 3.32 -53.49 12.98
C ARG A 178 3.09 -54.37 11.76
N ILE A 179 2.73 -53.76 10.64
CA ILE A 179 2.52 -54.48 9.37
C ILE A 179 3.82 -55.14 8.92
N GLU A 180 4.96 -54.43 8.95
CA GLU A 180 6.28 -54.98 8.63
C GLU A 180 6.61 -56.21 9.49
N LYS A 181 6.34 -56.14 10.80
CA LYS A 181 6.53 -57.29 11.71
C LYS A 181 5.62 -58.47 11.35
N SER A 182 4.34 -58.21 11.04
CA SER A 182 3.40 -59.25 10.61
C SER A 182 3.83 -59.90 9.29
N ILE A 183 4.32 -59.13 8.32
CA ILE A 183 4.87 -59.64 7.05
C ILE A 183 6.10 -60.53 7.32
N SER A 184 7.01 -60.10 8.19
CA SER A 184 8.18 -60.90 8.58
C SER A 184 7.76 -62.26 9.16
N ASN A 185 6.82 -62.26 10.10
CA ASN A 185 6.32 -63.49 10.71
C ASN A 185 5.68 -64.43 9.67
N LEU A 186 4.84 -63.89 8.78
CA LEU A 186 4.23 -64.68 7.70
C LEU A 186 5.27 -65.26 6.75
N ASN A 187 6.32 -64.50 6.44
CA ASN A 187 7.41 -64.98 5.58
C ASN A 187 8.17 -66.14 6.26
N ASP A 188 8.40 -66.06 7.57
CA ASP A 188 8.98 -67.16 8.35
C ASP A 188 8.07 -68.41 8.34
N ASP A 189 6.76 -68.22 8.50
CA ASP A 189 5.79 -69.33 8.43
C ASP A 189 5.74 -69.98 7.05
N ILE A 190 5.77 -69.18 5.97
CA ILE A 190 5.86 -69.68 4.59
C ILE A 190 7.12 -70.51 4.39
N ASN A 191 8.27 -70.03 4.88
CA ASN A 191 9.54 -70.75 4.76
C ASN A 191 9.50 -72.09 5.52
N ARG A 192 8.94 -72.11 6.75
CA ARG A 192 8.76 -73.34 7.53
C ARG A 192 7.85 -74.35 6.81
N ILE A 193 6.75 -73.88 6.23
CA ILE A 193 5.84 -74.72 5.44
C ILE A 193 6.57 -75.26 4.21
N HIS A 194 7.33 -74.42 3.50
CA HIS A 194 8.12 -74.83 2.34
C HIS A 194 9.13 -75.93 2.70
N GLU A 195 9.89 -75.75 3.78
CA GLU A 195 10.85 -76.75 4.28
C GLU A 195 10.16 -78.08 4.65
N ALA A 196 8.99 -78.02 5.30
CA ALA A 196 8.20 -79.19 5.64
C ALA A 196 7.74 -79.95 4.38
N PHE A 197 7.21 -79.25 3.38
CA PHE A 197 6.82 -79.86 2.10
C PHE A 197 8.00 -80.49 1.36
N GLN A 198 9.17 -79.83 1.32
CA GLN A 198 10.36 -80.43 0.70
C GLN A 198 10.81 -81.69 1.45
N THR A 199 10.74 -81.67 2.78
CA THR A 199 11.07 -82.84 3.61
C THR A 199 10.12 -84.00 3.33
N GLU A 200 8.82 -83.75 3.26
CA GLU A 200 7.81 -84.77 2.97
C GLU A 200 7.96 -85.33 1.54
N LYS A 201 8.20 -84.46 0.57
CA LYS A 201 8.54 -84.86 -0.81
C LYS A 201 9.74 -85.81 -0.84
N GLU A 202 10.82 -85.50 -0.11
CA GLU A 202 12.01 -86.36 -0.03
C GLU A 202 11.71 -87.72 0.64
N ILE A 203 10.88 -87.74 1.68
CA ILE A 203 10.44 -88.99 2.33
C ILE A 203 9.67 -89.87 1.32
N ILE A 204 8.73 -89.28 0.57
CA ILE A 204 7.94 -90.00 -0.44
C ILE A 204 8.83 -90.53 -1.56
N ILE A 205 9.78 -89.71 -2.07
CA ILE A 205 10.73 -90.13 -3.10
C ILE A 205 11.56 -91.34 -2.64
N ARG A 206 12.06 -91.32 -1.39
CA ARG A 206 12.78 -92.46 -0.80
C ARG A 206 11.89 -93.69 -0.69
N ALA A 207 10.68 -93.55 -0.17
CA ALA A 207 9.75 -94.67 -0.02
C ALA A 207 9.39 -95.33 -1.37
N ILE A 208 9.17 -94.53 -2.42
CA ILE A 208 8.96 -95.04 -3.78
C ILE A 208 10.22 -95.75 -4.30
N SER A 209 11.40 -95.16 -4.08
CA SER A 209 12.69 -95.74 -4.51
C SER A 209 12.94 -97.10 -3.82
N ASP A 210 12.65 -97.20 -2.53
CA ASP A 210 12.74 -98.45 -1.75
C ASP A 210 11.75 -99.49 -2.26
N PHE A 211 10.50 -99.09 -2.54
CA PHE A 211 9.48 -99.98 -3.11
C PHE A 211 9.88 -100.52 -4.48
N ILE A 212 10.37 -99.66 -5.38
CA ILE A 212 10.89 -100.06 -6.71
C ILE A 212 12.07 -101.02 -6.56
N SER A 213 12.99 -100.74 -5.62
CA SER A 213 14.14 -101.62 -5.35
C SER A 213 13.70 -102.99 -4.86
N ASN A 214 12.72 -103.05 -3.94
CA ASN A 214 12.14 -104.30 -3.46
C ASN A 214 11.42 -105.09 -4.57
N LEU A 215 10.65 -104.41 -5.43
CA LEU A 215 10.02 -105.05 -6.60
C LEU A 215 11.08 -105.60 -7.57
N SER A 216 12.13 -104.83 -7.85
CA SER A 216 13.22 -105.27 -8.72
C SER A 216 13.91 -106.52 -8.18
N ASN A 217 14.18 -106.55 -6.87
CA ASN A 217 14.71 -107.75 -6.19
C ASN A 217 13.75 -108.94 -6.27
N GLY A 218 12.45 -108.73 -5.99
CA GLY A 218 11.43 -109.77 -6.10
C GLY A 218 11.32 -110.36 -7.52
N ILE A 219 11.33 -109.51 -8.54
CA ILE A 219 11.35 -109.93 -9.95
C ILE A 219 12.64 -110.70 -10.27
N ASN A 220 13.79 -110.25 -9.79
CA ASN A 220 15.06 -110.96 -9.98
C ASN A 220 15.06 -112.35 -9.32
N GLU A 221 14.45 -112.49 -8.14
CA GLU A 221 14.27 -113.78 -7.48
C GLU A 221 13.30 -114.69 -8.25
N ILE A 222 12.17 -114.16 -8.76
CA ILE A 222 11.27 -114.91 -9.65
C ILE A 222 12.00 -115.36 -10.92
N ARG A 223 12.82 -114.50 -11.51
CA ARG A 223 13.62 -114.84 -12.69
C ARG A 223 14.63 -115.96 -12.39
N LYS A 224 15.22 -115.98 -11.20
CA LYS A 224 16.09 -117.07 -10.73
C LYS A 224 15.29 -118.38 -10.53
N THR A 225 14.05 -118.32 -10.05
CA THR A 225 13.20 -119.52 -9.89
C THR A 225 12.61 -120.02 -11.22
N GLU A 226 12.24 -119.15 -12.15
CA GLU A 226 11.87 -119.50 -13.53
C GLU A 226 13.04 -120.11 -14.30
N SER A 227 14.27 -119.61 -14.09
CA SER A 227 15.50 -120.24 -14.59
C SER A 227 15.76 -121.63 -13.99
N LYS A 228 15.16 -121.96 -12.84
CA LYS A 228 15.28 -123.27 -12.16
C LYS A 228 14.14 -124.23 -12.50
N HIS A 229 12.98 -123.71 -12.94
CA HIS A 229 11.76 -124.49 -13.20
C HIS A 229 11.37 -124.61 -14.68
N THR A 230 12.14 -124.05 -15.63
CA THR A 230 12.01 -124.32 -17.08
C THR A 230 12.67 -125.63 -17.53
N SER A 231 12.62 -126.64 -16.69
CA SER A 231 12.92 -128.03 -17.07
C SER A 231 12.03 -129.02 -16.32
N GLN A 232 10.73 -128.75 -16.19
CA GLN A 232 9.67 -129.75 -16.04
C GLN A 232 8.27 -129.10 -15.98
N GLY A 233 7.42 -129.43 -16.95
CA GLY A 233 5.98 -129.57 -16.69
C GLY A 233 5.04 -128.41 -17.01
N LEU A 234 4.76 -128.25 -18.31
CA LEU A 234 3.41 -128.10 -18.89
C LEU A 234 2.52 -126.91 -18.47
N ASN A 235 2.38 -126.00 -19.43
CA ASN A 235 1.23 -125.13 -19.69
C ASN A 235 -0.11 -125.88 -19.58
N LEU A 236 -0.89 -125.59 -18.53
CA LEU A 236 -2.35 -125.69 -18.55
C LEU A 236 -2.92 -125.07 -17.26
N PHE A 237 -3.24 -123.78 -17.27
CA PHE A 237 -4.38 -123.19 -16.54
C PHE A 237 -4.55 -121.72 -16.94
N SER A 238 -5.53 -121.46 -17.82
CA SER A 238 -6.18 -120.15 -17.90
C SER A 238 -7.69 -120.36 -17.97
N THR A 239 -8.28 -120.72 -16.84
CA THR A 239 -9.71 -120.59 -16.59
C THR A 239 -9.91 -120.08 -15.18
N THR A 240 -9.93 -118.75 -15.05
CA THR A 240 -10.83 -117.95 -14.19
C THR A 240 -10.38 -116.49 -14.28
N ASN A 241 -10.88 -115.77 -15.28
CA ASN A 241 -11.07 -114.33 -15.18
C ASN A 241 -12.08 -113.89 -16.24
N ASN A 242 -13.33 -114.26 -16.01
CA ASN A 242 -14.46 -113.54 -16.58
C ASN A 242 -14.74 -112.32 -15.68
N ILE A 243 -13.74 -111.44 -15.54
CA ILE A 243 -13.99 -110.08 -15.09
C ILE A 243 -14.39 -109.33 -16.35
N ARG A 244 -15.68 -109.00 -16.41
CA ARG A 244 -16.27 -108.03 -17.32
C ARG A 244 -15.22 -106.97 -17.69
N THR A 245 -14.84 -106.91 -18.97
CA THR A 245 -14.43 -105.65 -19.56
C THR A 245 -15.64 -104.72 -19.43
N ARG A 246 -15.73 -103.98 -18.31
CA ARG A 246 -16.39 -102.69 -18.35
C ARG A 246 -15.59 -101.90 -19.38
N GLN A 247 -16.18 -101.71 -20.55
CA GLN A 247 -15.88 -100.51 -21.32
C GLN A 247 -15.93 -99.37 -20.30
N TYR A 248 -14.77 -98.82 -19.99
CA TYR A 248 -14.72 -97.47 -19.48
C TYR A 248 -15.51 -96.63 -20.47
N PRO A 249 -16.48 -95.82 -20.02
CA PRO A 249 -17.09 -94.84 -20.89
C PRO A 249 -15.94 -94.05 -21.50
N ASP A 250 -15.89 -94.03 -22.82
CA ASP A 250 -15.13 -93.01 -23.52
C ASP A 250 -15.62 -91.66 -23.01
N TYR A 251 -14.81 -91.00 -22.18
CA TYR A 251 -15.06 -89.65 -21.67
C TYR A 251 -14.89 -88.59 -22.77
N SER A 252 -14.95 -88.96 -24.06
CA SER A 252 -14.96 -88.02 -25.18
C SER A 252 -16.36 -87.60 -25.65
N ASN A 253 -17.45 -88.19 -25.13
CA ASN A 253 -18.80 -87.84 -25.60
C ASN A 253 -19.44 -86.71 -24.78
N LYS A 254 -19.41 -85.49 -25.34
CA LYS A 254 -20.03 -84.24 -24.84
C LYS A 254 -21.47 -84.41 -24.33
N GLU A 255 -22.23 -85.37 -24.84
CA GLU A 255 -23.64 -85.57 -24.50
C GLU A 255 -23.85 -86.18 -23.09
N THR A 256 -22.90 -86.96 -22.58
CA THR A 256 -23.02 -87.65 -21.28
C THR A 256 -22.77 -86.69 -20.12
N LEU A 257 -21.70 -85.89 -20.19
CA LEU A 257 -21.39 -84.85 -19.21
C LEU A 257 -22.47 -83.74 -19.19
N ARG A 258 -23.05 -83.43 -20.36
CA ARG A 258 -24.17 -82.50 -20.48
C ARG A 258 -25.41 -82.98 -19.72
N LYS A 259 -25.73 -84.28 -19.79
CA LYS A 259 -26.91 -84.87 -19.11
C LYS A 259 -26.71 -84.96 -17.60
N GLU A 260 -25.50 -85.29 -17.13
CA GLU A 260 -25.19 -85.31 -15.69
C GLU A 260 -25.20 -83.91 -15.08
N PHE A 261 -24.64 -82.91 -15.77
CA PHE A 261 -24.66 -81.52 -15.32
C PHE A 261 -26.08 -80.95 -15.29
N GLN A 262 -26.89 -81.24 -16.32
CA GLN A 262 -28.31 -80.82 -16.35
C GLN A 262 -29.12 -81.49 -15.24
N SER A 263 -28.89 -82.78 -14.96
CA SER A 263 -29.54 -83.49 -13.85
C SER A 263 -29.18 -82.90 -12.48
N LEU A 264 -27.92 -82.49 -12.28
CA LEU A 264 -27.45 -81.84 -11.04
C LEU A 264 -28.07 -80.45 -10.84
N VAL A 265 -28.17 -79.66 -11.91
CA VAL A 265 -28.82 -78.34 -11.90
C VAL A 265 -30.33 -78.47 -11.63
N ASP A 266 -31.01 -79.43 -12.28
CA ASP A 266 -32.45 -79.65 -12.12
C ASP A 266 -32.80 -80.21 -10.72
N GLN A 267 -31.91 -81.04 -10.13
CA GLN A 267 -32.08 -81.57 -8.78
C GLN A 267 -31.97 -80.47 -7.70
N LYS A 268 -30.96 -79.59 -7.80
CA LYS A 268 -30.76 -78.50 -6.82
C LYS A 268 -31.75 -77.35 -6.96
N THR A 269 -32.25 -77.07 -8.17
CA THR A 269 -33.21 -75.97 -8.39
C THR A 269 -34.65 -76.34 -8.02
N LYS A 270 -35.06 -77.62 -8.12
CA LYS A 270 -36.45 -78.04 -7.88
C LYS A 270 -36.78 -78.49 -6.45
N TYR A 271 -35.80 -78.98 -5.68
CA TYR A 271 -36.04 -79.52 -4.33
C TYR A 271 -35.43 -78.72 -3.17
N GLU A 272 -34.43 -77.85 -3.42
CA GLU A 272 -33.73 -77.10 -2.35
C GLU A 272 -33.93 -75.57 -2.42
N GLY A 273 -34.73 -75.05 -3.37
CA GLY A 273 -35.12 -73.63 -3.40
C GLY A 273 -34.03 -72.64 -3.83
N TYR A 274 -32.94 -73.09 -4.46
CA TYR A 274 -31.86 -72.21 -4.94
C TYR A 274 -32.25 -71.43 -6.20
N SER A 275 -31.93 -70.12 -6.23
CA SER A 275 -32.02 -69.32 -7.47
C SER A 275 -30.78 -69.53 -8.35
N ASN A 276 -30.95 -69.49 -9.68
CA ASN A 276 -29.87 -69.69 -10.66
C ASN A 276 -28.63 -68.81 -10.39
N ASN A 277 -28.81 -67.60 -9.87
CA ASN A 277 -27.71 -66.68 -9.55
C ASN A 277 -26.84 -67.14 -8.38
N SER A 278 -27.40 -67.91 -7.43
CA SER A 278 -26.66 -68.42 -6.27
C SER A 278 -25.70 -69.54 -6.67
N LEU A 279 -26.12 -70.41 -7.60
CA LEU A 279 -25.32 -71.52 -8.11
C LEU A 279 -24.12 -71.03 -8.94
N PHE A 280 -24.31 -69.99 -9.76
CA PHE A 280 -23.22 -69.42 -10.57
C PHE A 280 -22.18 -68.68 -9.72
N ASN A 281 -22.57 -68.12 -8.57
CA ASN A 281 -21.65 -67.54 -7.60
C ASN A 281 -20.85 -68.62 -6.87
N GLU A 282 -21.45 -69.75 -6.51
CA GLU A 282 -20.72 -70.86 -5.87
C GLU A 282 -19.65 -71.46 -6.78
N ILE A 283 -19.93 -71.63 -8.08
CA ILE A 283 -18.97 -72.12 -9.06
C ILE A 283 -17.81 -71.11 -9.26
N ALA A 284 -18.12 -69.82 -9.25
CA ALA A 284 -17.12 -68.76 -9.29
C ALA A 284 -16.22 -68.78 -8.04
N ILE A 285 -16.80 -69.03 -6.86
CA ILE A 285 -16.08 -69.14 -5.58
C ILE A 285 -15.21 -70.41 -5.54
N ALA A 286 -15.71 -71.55 -6.03
CA ALA A 286 -14.97 -72.81 -6.11
C ALA A 286 -13.79 -72.77 -7.11
N SER A 287 -13.79 -71.79 -8.03
CA SER A 287 -12.65 -71.50 -8.91
C SER A 287 -11.62 -70.53 -8.32
N GLU A 288 -11.67 -70.31 -6.99
CA GLU A 288 -10.85 -69.36 -6.24
C GLU A 288 -10.87 -67.94 -6.85
N GLY A 289 -12.02 -67.52 -7.40
CA GLY A 289 -12.20 -66.18 -7.95
C GLY A 289 -11.62 -65.93 -9.35
N SER A 290 -11.10 -66.97 -10.02
CA SER A 290 -10.51 -66.84 -11.37
C SER A 290 -11.53 -66.57 -12.49
N ILE A 291 -12.83 -66.79 -12.24
CA ILE A 291 -13.90 -66.58 -13.22
C ILE A 291 -15.07 -65.88 -12.53
N CYS A 292 -15.47 -64.68 -12.98
CA CYS A 292 -16.60 -63.98 -12.38
C CYS A 292 -17.95 -64.60 -12.79
N SER A 293 -18.94 -64.56 -11.90
CA SER A 293 -20.25 -65.21 -12.10
C SER A 293 -21.02 -64.65 -13.31
N LYS A 294 -20.78 -63.39 -13.69
CA LYS A 294 -21.34 -62.79 -14.91
C LYS A 294 -20.81 -63.47 -16.18
N THR A 295 -19.55 -63.92 -16.18
CA THR A 295 -18.93 -64.66 -17.28
C THR A 295 -19.51 -66.06 -17.40
N VAL A 296 -19.74 -66.74 -16.27
CA VAL A 296 -20.39 -68.07 -16.22
C VAL A 296 -21.84 -67.99 -16.74
N TYR A 297 -22.60 -66.98 -16.29
CA TYR A 297 -23.96 -66.70 -16.75
C TYR A 297 -24.04 -66.42 -18.26
N ASN A 298 -23.15 -65.57 -18.77
CA ASN A 298 -23.11 -65.20 -20.18
C ASN A 298 -22.72 -66.38 -21.09
N TYR A 299 -21.89 -67.31 -20.59
CA TYR A 299 -21.53 -68.53 -21.30
C TYR A 299 -22.71 -69.53 -21.37
N TYR A 300 -23.39 -69.77 -20.24
CA TYR A 300 -24.57 -70.64 -20.17
C TYR A 300 -25.66 -70.21 -21.14
N HIS A 301 -25.96 -68.91 -21.19
CA HIS A 301 -26.98 -68.37 -22.10
C HIS A 301 -26.51 -68.22 -23.56
N ARG A 302 -25.21 -68.06 -23.85
CA ARG A 302 -24.70 -68.05 -25.24
C ARG A 302 -24.66 -69.43 -25.89
N ILE A 303 -24.44 -70.51 -25.12
CA ILE A 303 -24.46 -71.88 -25.67
C ILE A 303 -25.88 -72.38 -25.89
N SER A 304 -26.85 -71.87 -25.14
CA SER A 304 -28.28 -72.08 -25.38
C SER A 304 -28.73 -71.57 -26.77
N GLN A 305 -28.03 -70.59 -27.36
CA GLN A 305 -28.29 -70.08 -28.71
C GLN A 305 -27.11 -70.36 -29.66
N ASN A 306 -27.22 -71.52 -30.33
CA ASN A 306 -26.54 -71.93 -31.56
C ASN A 306 -25.21 -72.74 -31.40
N PRO A 307 -25.12 -73.97 -31.95
CA PRO A 307 -24.03 -74.90 -31.68
C PRO A 307 -23.07 -75.01 -32.87
N GLN A 308 -21.90 -74.38 -32.82
CA GLN A 308 -20.76 -74.82 -33.65
C GLN A 308 -19.42 -74.51 -32.95
N ASN A 309 -18.68 -75.59 -32.67
CA ASN A 309 -17.25 -75.70 -32.39
C ASN A 309 -16.47 -74.44 -31.94
N LYS A 310 -16.18 -74.35 -30.64
CA LYS A 310 -14.99 -73.65 -30.14
C LYS A 310 -14.21 -74.58 -29.20
N THR A 311 -12.99 -74.93 -29.59
CA THR A 311 -12.03 -75.69 -28.79
C THR A 311 -11.41 -74.81 -27.70
N VAL A 312 -10.80 -75.41 -26.67
CA VAL A 312 -10.05 -74.70 -25.61
C VAL A 312 -9.02 -73.71 -26.20
N ASN A 313 -8.45 -74.02 -27.37
CA ASN A 313 -7.54 -73.13 -28.10
C ASN A 313 -8.20 -71.88 -28.69
N ALA A 314 -9.48 -71.94 -29.06
CA ALA A 314 -10.23 -70.79 -29.54
C ALA A 314 -10.60 -69.83 -28.40
N ILE A 315 -10.77 -70.35 -27.19
CA ILE A 315 -10.98 -69.58 -25.95
C ILE A 315 -9.68 -68.88 -25.54
N ARG A 316 -8.54 -69.59 -25.56
CA ARG A 316 -7.21 -69.00 -25.32
C ARG A 316 -6.89 -67.83 -26.26
N LYS A 317 -7.10 -68.00 -27.58
CA LYS A 317 -6.86 -66.93 -28.58
C LYS A 317 -7.76 -65.70 -28.38
N TRP A 318 -8.98 -65.88 -27.89
CA TRP A 318 -9.88 -64.76 -27.63
C TRP A 318 -9.51 -63.99 -26.35
N VAL A 319 -9.14 -64.69 -25.28
CA VAL A 319 -8.67 -64.06 -24.02
C VAL A 319 -7.40 -63.25 -24.25
N ILE A 320 -6.44 -63.77 -25.03
CA ILE A 320 -5.21 -63.03 -25.39
C ILE A 320 -5.55 -61.73 -26.14
N LYS A 321 -6.45 -61.80 -27.11
CA LYS A 321 -6.86 -60.64 -27.93
C LYS A 321 -7.57 -59.54 -27.12
N GLU A 322 -8.29 -59.91 -26.06
CA GLU A 322 -9.02 -58.96 -25.21
C GLU A 322 -8.14 -58.34 -24.12
N VAL A 323 -7.05 -59.02 -23.73
CA VAL A 323 -6.01 -58.48 -22.85
C VAL A 323 -5.13 -57.47 -23.60
N GLU A 324 -4.78 -57.73 -24.87
CA GLU A 324 -4.01 -56.79 -25.71
C GLU A 324 -4.76 -55.46 -25.94
N LYS A 325 -6.09 -55.51 -26.04
CA LYS A 325 -6.95 -54.34 -26.29
C LYS A 325 -7.06 -53.37 -25.11
N ASN A 326 -6.71 -53.82 -23.90
CA ASN A 326 -6.84 -53.06 -22.65
C ASN A 326 -5.48 -52.70 -22.02
N SER A 327 -4.40 -52.75 -22.80
CA SER A 327 -3.01 -52.64 -22.34
C SER A 327 -2.52 -51.20 -22.09
N ASN A 328 -3.24 -50.44 -21.27
CA ASN A 328 -2.66 -49.37 -20.47
C ASN A 328 -3.05 -49.60 -19.01
N LEU A 329 -2.39 -50.57 -18.36
CA LEU A 329 -1.95 -50.58 -16.96
C LEU A 329 -1.50 -52.01 -16.55
N ASN A 330 -0.19 -52.12 -16.30
CA ASN A 330 0.54 -53.11 -15.48
C ASN A 330 0.74 -54.58 -15.95
N ASN A 331 1.86 -54.71 -16.65
CA ASN A 331 2.84 -55.79 -16.91
C ASN A 331 3.01 -57.03 -15.98
N SER A 332 2.12 -57.37 -15.04
CA SER A 332 2.30 -58.59 -14.22
C SER A 332 1.57 -59.84 -14.76
N LEU A 333 0.81 -59.71 -15.84
CA LEU A 333 -0.01 -60.79 -16.44
C LEU A 333 0.65 -61.51 -17.63
N VAL A 334 1.81 -61.04 -18.11
CA VAL A 334 2.46 -61.57 -19.32
C VAL A 334 3.38 -62.78 -19.04
N PHE A 335 3.83 -62.96 -17.80
CA PHE A 335 4.82 -64.01 -17.48
C PHE A 335 4.26 -65.41 -17.20
N ILE A 336 2.95 -65.56 -16.96
CA ILE A 336 2.36 -66.86 -16.54
C ILE A 336 1.73 -67.63 -17.72
N VAL A 337 1.60 -67.03 -18.91
CA VAL A 337 0.91 -67.66 -20.07
C VAL A 337 1.89 -68.25 -21.12
N LEU A 338 3.21 -68.02 -21.03
CA LEU A 338 4.15 -68.34 -22.11
C LEU A 338 5.33 -69.30 -21.78
N GLY A 339 5.19 -70.26 -20.87
CA GLY A 339 6.08 -71.43 -20.94
C GLY A 339 6.24 -72.27 -19.69
N GLY A 340 5.64 -73.46 -19.72
CA GLY A 340 6.22 -74.66 -19.14
C GLY A 340 6.43 -75.67 -20.27
N PHE A 341 7.69 -76.08 -20.47
CA PHE A 341 8.04 -77.41 -20.95
C PHE A 341 8.69 -78.14 -19.79
#